data_AF-A0A2W7LMQ8-F1
#
_entry.id   AF-A0A2W7LMQ8-F1
#
_cell.length_a   1.000
_cell.length_b   1.000
_cell.length_c   1.000
_cell.angle_alpha   90.00
_cell.angle_beta   90.00
_cell.angle_gamma   90.00
#
_symmetry.space_group_name_H-M   'P 1'
#
loop_
_entity.id
_entity.type
_entity.pdbx_description
1 polymer ?
#
loop_
_entity_poly.entity_id
_entity_poly.type
_entity_poly.pdbx_seq_one_letter_code
_entity_poly.pdbx_strand_id
1 'polypeptide(L)'
;MTTAYTAKNSLPFAALPTTDGVIQYFRAASTNVADASYAPDGLAAAPIYGLGGQLLQGNEIVAGGNVTLVSYLGPLLNQGALCWILLSCEGGAQQVANATHSQHAVTLGQIIGFSGAAPGDIKFSAANEVPVGWLKADGALVSRAEYGALFAAIGITYGAGDGATTFGLPDLRGEFIRGFDDGRGVDQGRAFGSWQKGSLYPYDTTQNNANGVWSASTTQNDGPASQVAMGVDAYSTAEYSTISLGGVDAKVNYALPGLFGDRGYSGITRPRNMAMLALIKC
;
A
#
# COMPACT_ATOMS: atom_id res chain seq x y z
N MET A 1 15.69 -21.43 20.96
CA MET A 1 16.39 -21.73 22.22
C MET A 1 17.60 -20.83 22.27
N THR A 2 17.75 -20.06 23.34
CA THR A 2 18.91 -19.20 23.57
C THR A 2 20.18 -20.04 23.64
N THR A 3 21.21 -19.68 22.88
CA THR A 3 22.49 -20.41 22.92
C THR A 3 23.25 -20.03 24.18
N ALA A 4 23.52 -21.00 25.06
CA ALA A 4 24.30 -20.78 26.28
C ALA A 4 25.77 -21.16 26.04
N TYR A 5 26.65 -20.15 26.09
CA TYR A 5 28.08 -20.32 25.97
C TYR A 5 28.72 -20.45 27.35
N THR A 6 29.69 -21.35 27.47
CA THR A 6 30.46 -21.54 28.70
C THR A 6 31.95 -21.54 28.37
N ALA A 7 32.77 -20.98 29.24
CA ALA A 7 34.22 -21.16 29.18
C ALA A 7 34.72 -21.72 30.52
N LYS A 8 35.79 -22.51 30.45
CA LYS A 8 36.58 -22.92 31.62
C LYS A 8 37.84 -22.07 31.63
N ASN A 9 37.86 -21.05 32.48
CA ASN A 9 38.99 -20.14 32.61
C ASN A 9 40.15 -20.84 33.31
N SER A 10 41.38 -20.46 32.94
CA SER A 10 42.60 -20.99 33.58
C SER A 10 42.66 -20.62 35.07
N LEU A 11 42.15 -19.44 35.42
CA LEU A 11 41.78 -19.07 36.77
C LEU A 11 40.25 -18.96 36.84
N PRO A 12 39.56 -19.95 37.42
CA PRO A 12 38.10 -19.96 37.47
C PRO A 12 37.54 -18.78 38.25
N PHE A 13 36.41 -18.22 37.79
CA PHE A 13 35.67 -17.24 38.55
C PHE A 13 35.03 -17.88 39.79
N ALA A 14 35.29 -17.29 40.96
CA ALA A 14 34.62 -17.68 42.20
C ALA A 14 33.18 -17.12 42.29
N ALA A 15 32.93 -15.98 41.61
CA ALA A 15 31.63 -15.34 41.48
C ALA A 15 31.58 -14.50 40.19
N LEU A 16 30.38 -14.14 39.73
CA LEU A 16 30.22 -13.27 38.58
C LEU A 16 30.77 -11.87 38.86
N PRO A 17 31.28 -11.15 37.84
CA PRO A 17 31.75 -9.78 37.99
C PRO A 17 30.68 -8.87 38.60
N THR A 18 31.06 -8.08 39.59
CA THR A 18 30.24 -7.00 40.17
C THR A 18 30.69 -5.62 39.70
N THR A 19 31.62 -5.57 38.75
CA THR A 19 32.22 -4.36 38.19
C THR A 19 32.25 -4.45 36.66
N ASP A 20 32.11 -3.32 35.99
CA ASP A 20 32.27 -3.19 34.54
C ASP A 20 33.68 -3.55 34.06
N GLY A 21 33.77 -4.01 32.82
CA GLY A 21 35.06 -4.07 32.10
C GLY A 21 35.85 -5.37 32.26
N VAL A 22 35.34 -6.37 32.99
CA VAL A 22 35.96 -7.70 33.00
C VAL A 22 35.83 -8.35 31.63
N ILE A 23 36.97 -8.64 30.99
CA ILE A 23 37.03 -9.24 29.65
C ILE A 23 37.09 -10.77 29.77
N GLN A 24 36.38 -11.45 28.88
CA GLN A 24 36.39 -12.89 28.72
C GLN A 24 36.72 -13.27 27.29
N TYR A 25 37.55 -14.29 27.14
CA TYR A 25 37.96 -14.80 25.84
C TYR A 25 37.72 -16.31 25.79
N PHE A 26 37.04 -16.76 24.75
CA PHE A 26 36.83 -18.20 24.53
C PHE A 26 36.63 -18.50 23.05
N ARG A 27 36.82 -19.76 22.68
CA ARG A 27 36.49 -20.25 21.33
C ARG A 27 35.09 -20.85 21.35
N ALA A 28 34.19 -20.34 20.50
CA ALA A 28 32.82 -20.81 20.47
C ALA A 28 32.70 -22.23 19.89
N ALA A 29 31.97 -23.11 20.55
CA ALA A 29 31.73 -24.47 20.06
C ALA A 29 30.62 -24.54 18.99
N SER A 30 29.70 -23.58 19.00
CA SER A 30 28.53 -23.55 18.13
C SER A 30 28.19 -22.13 17.69
N THR A 31 27.53 -22.02 16.54
CA THR A 31 26.97 -20.75 16.05
C THR A 31 25.70 -20.42 16.83
N ASN A 32 25.48 -19.16 17.20
CA ASN A 32 24.21 -18.74 17.79
C ASN A 32 23.14 -18.66 16.70
N VAL A 33 21.97 -19.24 16.95
CA VAL A 33 20.84 -19.22 16.00
C VAL A 33 19.79 -18.17 16.37
N ALA A 34 19.92 -17.56 17.54
CA ALA A 34 19.03 -16.56 18.12
C ALA A 34 19.83 -15.76 19.18
N ASP A 35 19.14 -15.29 20.22
CA ASP A 35 19.77 -14.72 21.40
C ASP A 35 20.74 -15.70 22.07
N ALA A 36 21.69 -15.14 22.82
CA ALA A 36 22.73 -15.91 23.48
C ALA A 36 22.96 -15.42 24.91
N SER A 37 23.51 -16.31 25.73
CA SER A 37 23.92 -16.04 27.10
C SER A 37 25.31 -16.62 27.35
N TYR A 38 26.01 -16.09 28.34
CA TYR A 38 27.31 -16.57 28.75
C TYR A 38 27.36 -16.89 30.25
N ALA A 39 27.86 -18.08 30.55
CA ALA A 39 28.00 -18.66 31.89
C ALA A 39 29.46 -19.12 32.09
N PRO A 40 30.35 -18.25 32.60
CA PRO A 40 31.73 -18.63 32.87
C PRO A 40 31.80 -19.60 34.04
N ASP A 41 32.66 -20.63 33.94
CA ASP A 41 33.04 -21.53 35.05
C ASP A 41 31.88 -22.18 35.81
N GLY A 42 30.74 -22.41 35.14
CA GLY A 42 29.56 -23.02 35.76
C GLY A 42 28.72 -22.07 36.62
N LEU A 43 29.02 -20.76 36.58
CA LEU A 43 28.21 -19.73 37.21
C LEU A 43 26.92 -19.47 36.43
N ALA A 44 26.03 -18.64 37.00
CA ALA A 44 24.77 -18.28 36.36
C ALA A 44 24.98 -17.60 35.01
N ALA A 45 24.10 -17.91 34.04
CA ALA A 45 24.14 -17.33 32.72
C ALA A 45 23.61 -15.89 32.75
N ALA A 46 24.31 -14.99 32.06
CA ALA A 46 23.85 -13.63 31.79
C ALA A 46 23.73 -13.40 30.28
N PRO A 47 22.77 -12.59 29.81
CA PRO A 47 22.55 -12.36 28.38
C PRO A 47 23.74 -11.70 27.70
N ILE A 48 23.95 -12.03 26.42
CA ILE A 48 24.93 -11.40 25.55
C ILE A 48 24.22 -10.39 24.65
N TYR A 49 24.69 -9.15 24.71
CA TYR A 49 24.28 -8.05 23.84
C TYR A 49 25.36 -7.83 22.77
N GLY A 50 24.95 -7.52 21.56
CA GLY A 50 25.84 -7.10 20.48
C GLY A 50 25.88 -5.58 20.33
N LEU A 51 26.40 -5.14 19.18
CA LEU A 51 26.51 -3.72 18.85
C LEU A 51 25.12 -3.08 18.76
N GLY A 52 24.99 -1.85 19.27
CA GLY A 52 23.71 -1.14 19.32
C GLY A 52 22.81 -1.52 20.50
N GLY A 53 23.33 -2.28 21.47
CA GLY A 53 22.62 -2.59 22.73
C GLY A 53 21.43 -3.53 22.54
N GLN A 54 21.45 -4.34 21.48
CA GLN A 54 20.44 -5.36 21.20
C GLN A 54 20.95 -6.74 21.62
N LEU A 55 20.02 -7.65 21.92
CA LEU A 55 20.36 -9.07 22.04
C LEU A 55 20.90 -9.59 20.70
N LEU A 56 21.69 -10.67 20.75
CA LEU A 56 22.12 -11.36 19.53
C LEU A 56 20.90 -11.90 18.75
N GLN A 57 21.00 -11.92 17.42
CA GLN A 57 19.90 -12.26 16.51
C GLN A 57 20.17 -13.55 15.72
N GLY A 58 21.43 -13.98 15.67
CA GLY A 58 21.89 -15.17 14.97
C GLY A 58 23.14 -14.88 14.14
N ASN A 59 24.10 -15.81 14.18
CA ASN A 59 25.37 -15.80 13.45
C ASN A 59 26.41 -14.74 13.88
N GLU A 60 26.16 -13.94 14.91
CA GLU A 60 27.17 -13.03 15.45
C GLU A 60 28.31 -13.76 16.17
N ILE A 61 28.03 -14.92 16.76
CA ILE A 61 29.02 -15.86 17.29
C ILE A 61 28.98 -17.10 16.40
N VAL A 62 30.10 -17.44 15.78
CA VAL A 62 30.21 -18.59 14.87
C VAL A 62 30.99 -19.74 15.48
N ALA A 63 30.60 -20.97 15.14
CA ALA A 63 31.32 -22.16 15.55
C ALA A 63 32.81 -22.08 15.14
N GLY A 64 33.70 -22.30 16.10
CA GLY A 64 35.14 -22.22 15.91
C GLY A 64 35.70 -20.79 15.91
N GLY A 65 34.87 -19.75 16.03
CA GLY A 65 35.29 -18.36 16.12
C GLY A 65 35.88 -18.01 17.49
N ASN A 66 36.87 -17.12 17.48
CA ASN A 66 37.46 -16.54 18.68
C ASN A 66 36.56 -15.40 19.18
N VAL A 67 35.98 -15.55 20.37
CA VAL A 67 35.01 -14.62 20.95
C VAL A 67 35.65 -13.80 22.06
N THR A 68 35.45 -12.49 22.02
CA THR A 68 35.77 -11.57 23.11
C THR A 68 34.50 -10.96 23.66
N LEU A 69 34.23 -11.18 24.95
CA LEU A 69 33.14 -10.56 25.69
C LEU A 69 33.68 -9.60 26.74
N VAL A 70 32.90 -8.61 27.11
CA VAL A 70 33.17 -7.75 28.26
C VAL A 70 31.93 -7.65 29.15
N SER A 71 32.12 -7.71 30.47
CA SER A 71 31.04 -7.50 31.43
C SER A 71 30.58 -6.04 31.43
N TYR A 72 29.28 -5.86 31.57
CA TYR A 72 28.63 -4.57 31.70
C TYR A 72 27.55 -4.62 32.78
N LEU A 73 27.59 -3.67 33.71
CA LEU A 73 26.68 -3.42 34.82
C LEU A 73 26.32 -1.94 34.82
N GLY A 74 25.46 -1.53 33.90
CA GLY A 74 25.00 -0.15 33.82
C GLY A 74 23.54 -0.06 33.39
N PRO A 75 22.87 1.07 33.64
CA PRO A 75 21.43 1.21 33.44
C PRO A 75 20.99 1.11 31.97
N LEU A 76 21.92 1.22 31.01
CA LEU A 76 21.60 1.22 29.59
C LEU A 76 21.19 -0.15 29.07
N LEU A 77 21.74 -1.22 29.66
CA LEU A 77 21.51 -2.60 29.21
C LEU A 77 21.01 -3.44 30.38
N ASN A 78 20.19 -4.44 30.06
CA ASN A 78 19.68 -5.43 31.02
C ASN A 78 19.13 -4.85 32.34
N GLN A 79 18.52 -3.65 32.29
CA GLN A 79 17.94 -2.97 33.46
C GLN A 79 18.95 -2.74 34.61
N GLY A 80 20.24 -2.62 34.30
CA GLY A 80 21.30 -2.47 35.32
C GLY A 80 21.83 -3.77 35.90
N ALA A 81 21.24 -4.92 35.57
CA ALA A 81 21.80 -6.23 35.92
C ALA A 81 22.99 -6.57 35.00
N LEU A 82 23.87 -7.46 35.46
CA LEU A 82 25.01 -7.92 34.67
C LEU A 82 24.56 -8.46 33.31
N CYS A 83 25.21 -8.00 32.26
CA CYS A 83 25.18 -8.61 30.94
C CYS A 83 26.58 -8.65 30.35
N TRP A 84 26.74 -9.40 29.25
CA TRP A 84 27.97 -9.45 28.48
C TRP A 84 27.78 -8.69 27.17
N ILE A 85 28.77 -7.91 26.78
CA ILE A 85 28.81 -7.24 25.47
C ILE A 85 29.78 -8.02 24.59
N LEU A 86 29.30 -8.43 23.42
CA LEU A 86 30.14 -9.00 22.37
C LEU A 86 30.99 -7.90 21.76
N LEU A 87 32.31 -7.95 21.99
CA LEU A 87 33.26 -7.04 21.36
C LEU A 87 33.68 -7.53 19.97
N SER A 88 33.93 -8.84 19.85
CA SER A 88 34.30 -9.44 18.57
C SER A 88 34.02 -10.95 18.57
N CYS A 89 33.69 -11.47 17.39
CA CYS A 89 33.81 -12.88 17.05
C CYS A 89 34.42 -12.97 15.64
N GLU A 90 35.58 -13.60 15.50
CA GLU A 90 36.19 -13.79 14.19
C GLU A 90 35.28 -14.64 13.29
N GLY A 91 34.91 -14.09 12.13
CA GLY A 91 34.00 -14.74 11.17
C GLY A 91 32.51 -14.58 11.50
N GLY A 92 32.15 -13.91 12.60
CA GLY A 92 30.78 -13.62 12.97
C GLY A 92 30.16 -12.46 12.18
N ALA A 93 28.84 -12.49 12.03
CA ALA A 93 28.08 -11.38 11.46
C ALA A 93 28.17 -10.14 12.37
N GLN A 94 28.34 -8.96 11.78
CA GLN A 94 28.28 -7.70 12.50
C GLN A 94 26.84 -7.20 12.60
N GLN A 95 26.37 -6.88 13.81
CA GLN A 95 25.09 -6.21 13.98
C GLN A 95 25.17 -4.75 13.52
N VAL A 96 24.14 -4.31 12.82
CA VAL A 96 23.95 -2.92 12.37
C VAL A 96 22.72 -2.36 13.08
N ALA A 97 22.91 -1.31 13.87
CA ALA A 97 21.79 -0.60 14.48
C ALA A 97 20.96 0.15 13.43
N ASN A 98 19.70 0.43 13.75
CA ASN A 98 18.85 1.23 12.86
C ASN A 98 19.51 2.58 12.54
N ALA A 99 19.49 2.96 11.26
CA ALA A 99 19.94 4.25 10.79
C ALA A 99 19.10 5.39 11.39
N THR A 100 19.75 6.37 12.01
CA THR A 100 19.10 7.58 12.56
C THR A 100 19.64 8.88 11.95
N HIS A 101 20.66 8.79 11.09
CA HIS A 101 21.25 9.91 10.36
C HIS A 101 21.54 9.49 8.91
N SER A 102 21.75 10.47 8.04
CA SER A 102 21.89 10.29 6.59
C SER A 102 23.07 9.44 6.13
N GLN A 103 24.09 9.24 6.98
CA GLN A 103 25.29 8.45 6.64
C GLN A 103 25.36 7.10 7.38
N HIS A 104 24.26 6.67 8.01
CA HIS A 104 24.20 5.35 8.64
C HIS A 104 23.83 4.27 7.61
N ALA A 105 24.33 3.04 7.80
CA ALA A 105 23.84 1.88 7.06
C ALA A 105 22.39 1.58 7.45
N VAL A 106 21.52 1.43 6.45
CA VAL A 106 20.08 1.19 6.65
C VAL A 106 19.82 -0.30 6.81
N THR A 107 19.05 -0.70 7.83
CA THR A 107 18.68 -2.10 8.04
C THR A 107 17.56 -2.51 7.09
N LEU A 108 17.43 -3.82 6.80
CA LEU A 108 16.35 -4.34 5.96
C LEU A 108 14.97 -3.89 6.48
N GLY A 109 14.76 -3.93 7.80
CA GLY A 109 13.53 -3.44 8.44
C GLY A 109 13.18 -1.99 8.12
N GLN A 110 14.18 -1.13 7.94
CA GLN A 110 13.97 0.29 7.59
C GLN A 110 13.65 0.50 6.10
N ILE A 111 14.05 -0.43 5.22
CA ILE A 111 13.78 -0.36 3.78
C ILE A 111 12.36 -0.86 3.46
N ILE A 112 11.86 -1.86 4.18
CA ILE A 112 10.57 -2.53 3.87
C ILE A 112 9.35 -1.58 4.01
N GLY A 113 9.51 -0.41 4.65
CA GLY A 113 8.47 0.61 4.77
C GLY A 113 8.48 1.71 3.70
N PHE A 114 9.50 1.78 2.84
CA PHE A 114 9.63 2.84 1.83
C PHE A 114 8.87 2.48 0.56
N SER A 115 7.54 2.45 0.65
CA SER A 115 6.73 2.64 -0.54
C SER A 115 6.72 4.14 -0.81
N GLY A 116 7.17 4.59 -1.98
CA GLY A 116 7.02 5.99 -2.39
C GLY A 116 5.55 6.45 -2.55
N ALA A 117 4.60 5.64 -2.08
CA ALA A 117 3.17 5.88 -2.07
C ALA A 117 2.69 5.99 -0.61
N ALA A 118 1.94 7.05 -0.32
CA ALA A 118 1.29 7.27 0.96
C ALA A 118 -0.02 6.45 1.06
N PRO A 119 -0.50 6.11 2.26
CA PRO A 119 -1.82 5.51 2.43
C PRO A 119 -2.90 6.34 1.74
N GLY A 120 -3.75 5.69 0.95
CA GLY A 120 -4.77 6.35 0.12
C GLY A 120 -4.37 6.58 -1.34
N ASP A 121 -3.08 6.46 -1.67
CA ASP A 121 -2.63 6.56 -3.06
C ASP A 121 -3.18 5.41 -3.91
N ILE A 122 -3.56 5.73 -5.14
CA ILE A 122 -4.06 4.78 -6.14
C ILE A 122 -2.98 4.48 -7.17
N LYS A 123 -2.81 3.21 -7.51
CA LYS A 123 -2.05 2.80 -8.69
C LYS A 123 -2.82 1.78 -9.53
N PHE A 124 -2.42 1.66 -10.80
CA PHE A 124 -2.86 0.61 -11.69
C PHE A 124 -1.72 -0.38 -11.92
N SER A 125 -2.01 -1.67 -11.78
CA SER A 125 -1.06 -2.76 -11.96
C SER A 125 -1.39 -3.58 -13.20
N ALA A 126 -0.38 -3.89 -14.00
CA ALA A 126 -0.50 -4.89 -15.06
C ALA A 126 -0.52 -6.33 -14.52
N ALA A 127 -0.10 -6.55 -13.26
CA ALA A 127 -0.23 -7.84 -12.59
C ALA A 127 -1.63 -8.01 -11.97
N ASN A 128 -2.13 -9.24 -11.95
CA ASN A 128 -3.42 -9.59 -11.34
C ASN A 128 -3.32 -9.95 -9.85
N GLU A 129 -2.10 -9.99 -9.31
CA GLU A 129 -1.83 -10.26 -7.89
C GLU A 129 -1.66 -8.95 -7.10
N VAL A 130 -2.11 -8.96 -5.84
CA VAL A 130 -2.03 -7.80 -4.95
C VAL A 130 -0.66 -7.82 -4.25
N PRO A 131 0.20 -6.81 -4.48
CA PRO A 131 1.49 -6.72 -3.80
C PRO A 131 1.32 -6.39 -2.31
N VAL A 132 2.29 -6.80 -1.49
CA VAL A 132 2.32 -6.49 -0.05
C VAL A 132 2.19 -4.99 0.20
N GLY A 133 1.34 -4.62 1.15
CA GLY A 133 1.09 -3.21 1.49
C GLY A 133 0.09 -2.50 0.58
N TRP A 134 -0.65 -3.25 -0.26
CA TRP A 134 -1.72 -2.73 -1.11
C TRP A 134 -3.00 -3.55 -0.93
N LEU A 135 -4.14 -2.93 -1.23
CA LEU A 135 -5.46 -3.56 -1.27
C LEU A 135 -6.08 -3.30 -2.65
N LYS A 136 -7.07 -4.11 -3.04
CA LYS A 136 -7.86 -3.84 -4.25
C LYS A 136 -8.77 -2.63 -4.02
N ALA A 137 -8.87 -1.77 -5.01
CA ALA A 137 -9.89 -0.71 -5.04
C ALA A 137 -11.18 -1.28 -5.66
N ASP A 138 -11.84 -2.19 -4.94
CA ASP A 138 -12.99 -2.98 -5.39
C ASP A 138 -14.25 -2.78 -4.54
N GLY A 139 -14.30 -1.72 -3.72
CA GLY A 139 -15.43 -1.43 -2.84
C GLY A 139 -15.50 -2.26 -1.56
N ALA A 140 -14.51 -3.11 -1.28
CA ALA A 140 -14.51 -3.95 -0.08
C ALA A 140 -14.58 -3.11 1.22
N LEU A 141 -15.22 -3.69 2.24
CA LEU A 141 -15.18 -3.17 3.60
C LEU A 141 -13.98 -3.76 4.33
N VAL A 142 -13.14 -2.91 4.93
CA VAL A 142 -11.91 -3.33 5.61
C VAL A 142 -11.83 -2.80 7.04
N SER A 143 -11.02 -3.45 7.87
CA SER A 143 -10.87 -3.14 9.31
C SER A 143 -10.16 -1.81 9.54
N ARG A 144 -10.74 -0.94 10.37
CA ARG A 144 -10.11 0.31 10.84
C ARG A 144 -8.89 0.05 11.73
N ALA A 145 -8.90 -1.05 12.48
CA ALA A 145 -7.81 -1.41 13.38
C ALA A 145 -6.59 -1.94 12.61
N GLU A 146 -6.83 -2.71 11.55
CA GLU A 146 -5.78 -3.28 10.71
C GLU A 146 -5.19 -2.22 9.76
N TYR A 147 -6.05 -1.37 9.18
CA TYR A 147 -5.68 -0.37 8.18
C TYR A 147 -5.88 1.06 8.70
N GLY A 148 -5.37 1.34 9.91
CA GLY A 148 -5.56 2.63 10.58
C GLY A 148 -4.98 3.82 9.83
N ALA A 149 -3.83 3.64 9.17
CA ALA A 149 -3.21 4.69 8.37
C ALA A 149 -4.04 5.04 7.12
N LEU A 150 -4.55 4.02 6.42
CA LEU A 150 -5.48 4.21 5.31
C LEU A 150 -6.80 4.86 5.75
N PHE A 151 -7.37 4.42 6.88
CA PHE A 151 -8.58 5.03 7.42
C PHE A 151 -8.38 6.51 7.76
N ALA A 152 -7.23 6.87 8.33
CA ALA A 152 -6.88 8.26 8.60
C ALA A 152 -6.78 9.09 7.30
N ALA A 153 -6.36 8.47 6.18
CA ALA A 153 -6.21 9.13 4.89
C ALA A 153 -7.55 9.35 4.15
N ILE A 154 -8.41 8.33 4.06
CA ILE A 154 -9.62 8.39 3.22
C ILE A 154 -10.95 8.46 4.00
N GLY A 155 -10.91 8.18 5.31
CA GLY A 155 -12.07 8.17 6.18
C GLY A 155 -13.18 7.25 5.68
N ILE A 156 -14.39 7.81 5.61
CA ILE A 156 -15.62 7.12 5.16
C ILE A 156 -16.07 7.57 3.76
N THR A 157 -15.20 8.25 3.00
CA THR A 157 -15.53 8.84 1.68
C THR A 157 -16.16 7.83 0.74
N TYR A 158 -15.71 6.57 0.78
CA TYR A 158 -16.19 5.49 -0.08
C TYR A 158 -17.09 4.48 0.63
N GLY A 159 -17.54 4.80 1.85
CA GLY A 159 -18.46 3.97 2.62
C GLY A 159 -18.16 4.01 4.11
N ALA A 160 -19.21 4.17 4.92
CA ALA A 160 -19.10 4.19 6.38
C ALA A 160 -18.80 2.81 7.01
N GLY A 161 -18.89 1.73 6.21
CA GLY A 161 -18.85 0.35 6.68
C GLY A 161 -20.00 0.06 7.63
N ASP A 162 -19.69 -0.62 8.73
CA ASP A 162 -20.58 -0.87 9.87
C ASP A 162 -20.75 0.33 10.82
N GLY A 163 -20.10 1.46 10.53
CA GLY A 163 -20.12 2.67 11.36
C GLY A 163 -19.16 2.64 12.56
N ALA A 164 -18.51 1.51 12.85
CA ALA A 164 -17.69 1.34 14.06
C ALA A 164 -16.31 0.77 13.77
N THR A 165 -16.24 -0.43 13.17
CA THR A 165 -15.00 -1.22 13.05
C THR A 165 -14.47 -1.29 11.62
N THR A 166 -15.28 -0.92 10.63
CA THR A 166 -14.95 -1.02 9.21
C THR A 166 -15.15 0.29 8.45
N PHE A 167 -14.57 0.38 7.26
CA PHE A 167 -14.77 1.46 6.29
C PHE A 167 -14.67 0.92 4.86
N GLY A 168 -15.29 1.62 3.91
CA GLY A 168 -15.30 1.22 2.50
C GLY A 168 -14.10 1.73 1.72
N LEU A 169 -13.56 0.88 0.84
CA LEU A 169 -12.60 1.25 -0.18
C LEU A 169 -13.31 1.84 -1.41
N PRO A 170 -12.63 2.64 -2.25
CA PRO A 170 -13.17 3.01 -3.56
C PRO A 170 -13.41 1.75 -4.41
N ASP A 171 -14.47 1.75 -5.22
CA ASP A 171 -14.67 0.76 -6.29
C ASP A 171 -14.33 1.41 -7.63
N LEU A 172 -13.14 1.10 -8.15
CA LEU A 172 -12.62 1.68 -9.39
C LEU A 172 -12.70 0.72 -10.58
N ARG A 173 -13.40 -0.40 -10.42
CA ARG A 173 -13.52 -1.42 -11.47
C ARG A 173 -14.37 -0.89 -12.61
N GLY A 174 -13.76 -0.73 -13.79
CA GLY A 174 -14.44 -0.25 -14.99
C GLY A 174 -14.63 1.27 -15.05
N GLU A 175 -14.11 2.00 -14.06
CA GLU A 175 -14.27 3.45 -13.95
C GLU A 175 -13.14 4.23 -14.63
N PHE A 176 -13.46 5.43 -15.12
CA PHE A 176 -12.48 6.43 -15.53
C PHE A 176 -12.26 7.44 -14.42
N ILE A 177 -11.00 7.73 -14.11
CA ILE A 177 -10.64 8.73 -13.11
C ILE A 177 -10.55 10.10 -13.77
N ARG A 178 -11.18 11.09 -13.14
CA ARG A 178 -11.05 12.51 -13.47
C ARG A 178 -10.32 13.25 -12.36
N GLY A 179 -9.72 14.38 -12.70
CA GLY A 179 -9.20 15.31 -11.70
C GLY A 179 -10.34 15.93 -10.89
N PHE A 180 -10.13 16.09 -9.59
CA PHE A 180 -11.04 16.86 -8.74
C PHE A 180 -10.87 18.36 -9.02
N ASP A 181 -11.98 19.08 -9.19
CA ASP A 181 -11.96 20.50 -9.56
C ASP A 181 -11.36 21.41 -8.47
N ASP A 182 -11.54 21.05 -7.21
CA ASP A 182 -11.01 21.74 -6.02
C ASP A 182 -11.17 23.27 -6.06
N GLY A 183 -12.33 23.74 -6.55
CA GLY A 183 -12.68 25.17 -6.59
C GLY A 183 -12.16 25.93 -7.81
N ARG A 184 -11.59 25.26 -8.82
CA ARG A 184 -11.22 25.89 -10.10
C ARG A 184 -12.45 26.39 -10.88
N GLY A 185 -13.62 25.77 -10.67
CA GLY A 185 -14.88 26.17 -11.28
C GLY A 185 -15.12 25.61 -12.69
N VAL A 186 -14.37 24.58 -13.10
CA VAL A 186 -14.53 23.89 -14.40
C VAL A 186 -15.53 22.74 -14.30
N ASP A 187 -15.49 21.97 -13.20
CA ASP A 187 -16.42 20.86 -12.94
C ASP A 187 -17.27 21.15 -11.68
N GLN A 188 -18.08 22.21 -11.77
CA GLN A 188 -18.88 22.72 -10.66
C GLN A 188 -19.95 21.72 -10.20
N GLY A 189 -20.17 21.66 -8.88
CA GLY A 189 -21.19 20.79 -8.28
C GLY A 189 -20.78 19.33 -8.13
N ARG A 190 -19.51 18.98 -8.42
CA ARG A 190 -18.97 17.63 -8.18
C ARG A 190 -18.16 17.60 -6.89
N ALA A 191 -18.58 16.77 -5.95
CA ALA A 191 -17.88 16.58 -4.68
C ALA A 191 -16.66 15.64 -4.86
N PHE A 192 -15.67 15.77 -3.99
CA PHE A 192 -14.53 14.84 -3.94
C PHE A 192 -15.02 13.40 -3.75
N GLY A 193 -14.45 12.46 -4.50
CA GLY A 193 -14.84 11.05 -4.46
C GLY A 193 -16.23 10.74 -5.04
N SER A 194 -16.97 11.73 -5.55
CA SER A 194 -18.31 11.50 -6.12
C SER A 194 -18.26 10.76 -7.46
N TRP A 195 -19.06 9.69 -7.55
CA TRP A 195 -19.30 8.97 -8.79
C TRP A 195 -20.22 9.77 -9.71
N GLN A 196 -20.01 9.64 -11.02
CA GLN A 196 -20.86 10.25 -12.03
C GLN A 196 -21.11 9.26 -13.16
N LYS A 197 -22.37 9.15 -13.58
CA LYS A 197 -22.77 8.40 -14.78
C LYS A 197 -22.22 9.08 -16.05
N GLY A 198 -21.89 8.27 -17.05
CA GLY A 198 -21.44 8.76 -18.36
C GLY A 198 -22.41 9.79 -18.95
N SER A 199 -21.85 10.87 -19.51
CA SER A 199 -22.61 11.91 -20.18
C SER A 199 -22.27 11.92 -21.68
N LEU A 200 -23.30 12.02 -22.52
CA LEU A 200 -23.13 12.23 -23.95
C LEU A 200 -22.74 13.69 -24.21
N TYR A 201 -21.78 13.91 -25.10
CA TYR A 201 -21.41 15.23 -25.59
C TYR A 201 -22.06 15.47 -26.96
N PRO A 202 -22.95 16.46 -27.12
CA PRO A 202 -23.46 16.81 -28.44
C PRO A 202 -22.33 17.45 -29.27
N TYR A 203 -22.28 17.15 -30.57
CA TYR A 203 -21.31 17.74 -31.49
C TYR A 203 -22.02 18.59 -32.55
N ASP A 204 -21.39 19.69 -32.94
CA ASP A 204 -21.84 20.56 -34.04
C ASP A 204 -21.26 20.03 -35.35
N THR A 205 -22.12 19.49 -36.22
CA THR A 205 -21.73 19.19 -37.60
C THR A 205 -21.97 20.44 -38.42
N THR A 206 -20.92 21.25 -38.62
CA THR A 206 -20.96 22.42 -39.51
C THR A 206 -21.17 22.07 -40.99
N GLN A 207 -21.59 20.83 -41.31
CA GLN A 207 -22.04 20.43 -42.64
C GLN A 207 -23.44 20.97 -42.93
N ASN A 208 -23.47 22.27 -43.24
CA ASN A 208 -24.32 22.88 -44.26
C ASN A 208 -25.85 22.77 -44.16
N ASN A 209 -26.44 22.52 -42.98
CA ASN A 209 -27.84 22.83 -42.71
C ASN A 209 -28.01 23.28 -41.25
N ALA A 210 -28.71 24.40 -41.06
CA ALA A 210 -29.00 25.10 -39.81
C ALA A 210 -28.76 24.34 -38.49
N ASN A 211 -27.79 24.81 -37.69
CA ASN A 211 -27.70 24.73 -36.22
C ASN A 211 -28.38 23.52 -35.57
N GLY A 212 -27.99 22.31 -35.97
CA GLY A 212 -28.48 21.08 -35.35
C GLY A 212 -27.53 20.63 -34.25
N VAL A 213 -27.87 20.88 -32.99
CA VAL A 213 -27.28 20.14 -31.87
C VAL A 213 -27.85 18.71 -31.94
N TRP A 214 -27.06 17.75 -32.42
CA TRP A 214 -27.49 16.36 -32.46
C TRP A 214 -27.25 15.70 -31.10
N SER A 215 -28.34 15.36 -30.42
CA SER A 215 -28.36 14.42 -29.31
C SER A 215 -29.05 13.14 -29.80
N ALA A 216 -28.47 11.97 -29.53
CA ALA A 216 -29.08 10.70 -29.88
C ALA A 216 -30.38 10.53 -29.07
N SER A 217 -31.50 10.92 -29.65
CA SER A 217 -32.83 10.68 -29.12
C SER A 217 -33.40 9.44 -29.80
N THR A 218 -33.53 8.34 -29.06
CA THR A 218 -34.41 7.25 -29.48
C THR A 218 -35.85 7.71 -29.26
N THR A 219 -36.43 8.43 -30.22
CA THR A 219 -37.87 8.74 -30.18
C THR A 219 -38.75 7.52 -30.39
N GLN A 220 -38.17 6.33 -30.55
CA GLN A 220 -38.91 5.07 -30.60
C GLN A 220 -38.47 4.14 -29.48
N ASN A 221 -39.50 3.62 -28.84
CA ASN A 221 -39.52 2.80 -27.65
C ASN A 221 -39.03 1.39 -27.98
N ASP A 222 -37.81 1.25 -28.51
CA ASP A 222 -37.33 -0.02 -29.07
C ASP A 222 -36.50 -0.80 -28.05
N GLY A 223 -37.03 -0.89 -26.83
CA GLY A 223 -36.59 -1.80 -25.76
C GLY A 223 -35.08 -1.83 -25.42
N PRO A 224 -34.66 -2.80 -24.60
CA PRO A 224 -33.24 -3.03 -24.26
C PRO A 224 -32.35 -3.30 -25.48
N ALA A 225 -32.94 -3.72 -26.60
CA ALA A 225 -32.20 -4.15 -27.79
C ALA A 225 -31.55 -2.98 -28.57
N SER A 226 -32.21 -1.81 -28.67
CA SER A 226 -31.62 -0.65 -29.35
C SER A 226 -30.49 -0.01 -28.54
N GLN A 227 -30.59 -0.05 -27.21
CA GLN A 227 -29.58 0.46 -26.26
C GLN A 227 -28.30 -0.39 -26.29
N VAL A 228 -28.45 -1.72 -26.30
CA VAL A 228 -27.33 -2.68 -26.42
C VAL A 228 -26.64 -2.57 -27.78
N ALA A 229 -27.39 -2.35 -28.87
CA ALA A 229 -26.82 -2.20 -30.22
C ALA A 229 -25.97 -0.93 -30.38
N MET A 230 -26.29 0.13 -29.63
CA MET A 230 -25.58 1.40 -29.66
C MET A 230 -24.50 1.53 -28.57
N GLY A 231 -24.37 0.54 -27.67
CA GLY A 231 -23.44 0.60 -26.55
C GLY A 231 -23.74 1.74 -25.56
N VAL A 232 -25.02 2.15 -25.48
CA VAL A 232 -25.49 3.20 -24.57
C VAL A 232 -26.08 2.54 -23.33
N ASP A 233 -25.73 3.04 -22.15
CA ASP A 233 -26.29 2.54 -20.90
C ASP A 233 -27.79 2.82 -20.79
N ALA A 234 -28.53 1.90 -20.19
CA ALA A 234 -29.92 2.13 -19.84
C ALA A 234 -30.02 3.36 -18.91
N TYR A 235 -30.95 4.28 -19.21
CA TYR A 235 -31.18 5.46 -18.39
C TYR A 235 -32.62 5.49 -17.86
N SER A 236 -32.79 6.05 -16.67
CA SER A 236 -34.09 6.39 -16.10
C SER A 236 -34.22 7.90 -15.97
N THR A 237 -35.38 8.45 -16.30
CA THR A 237 -35.64 9.89 -16.13
C THR A 237 -35.62 10.33 -14.66
N ALA A 238 -35.77 9.39 -13.73
CA ALA A 238 -35.61 9.64 -12.29
C ALA A 238 -34.15 9.96 -11.91
N GLU A 239 -33.16 9.50 -12.68
CA GLU A 239 -31.73 9.74 -12.43
C GLU A 239 -31.25 11.10 -12.95
N TYR A 240 -32.06 11.77 -13.78
CA TYR A 240 -31.73 13.03 -14.45
C TYR A 240 -32.79 14.12 -14.16
N SER A 241 -33.21 14.22 -12.91
CA SER A 241 -34.32 15.09 -12.46
C SER A 241 -34.09 16.60 -12.62
N THR A 242 -32.85 17.01 -12.92
CA THR A 242 -32.45 18.42 -13.14
C THR A 242 -32.31 18.79 -14.62
N ILE A 243 -32.53 17.86 -15.55
CA ILE A 243 -32.29 18.05 -17.00
C ILE A 243 -33.63 18.02 -17.75
N SER A 244 -33.92 19.07 -18.53
CA SER A 244 -35.08 19.09 -19.43
C SER A 244 -34.70 18.47 -20.79
N LEU A 245 -35.43 17.44 -21.21
CA LEU A 245 -35.26 16.82 -22.52
C LEU A 245 -35.91 17.73 -23.59
N GLY A 246 -35.08 18.45 -24.34
CA GLY A 246 -35.50 19.23 -25.51
C GLY A 246 -35.18 18.47 -26.80
N GLY A 247 -36.22 17.97 -27.48
CA GLY A 247 -36.10 17.44 -28.84
C GLY A 247 -37.08 18.16 -29.77
N VAL A 248 -36.59 18.74 -30.86
CA VAL A 248 -37.44 19.26 -31.94
C VAL A 248 -37.59 18.15 -32.97
N ASP A 249 -38.83 17.76 -33.27
CA ASP A 249 -39.15 16.83 -34.35
C ASP A 249 -38.53 17.35 -35.66
N ALA A 250 -37.53 16.63 -36.19
CA ALA A 250 -36.91 16.96 -37.47
C ALA A 250 -37.86 16.61 -38.63
N LYS A 251 -38.90 17.43 -38.80
CA LYS A 251 -39.91 17.27 -39.84
C LYS A 251 -39.45 17.85 -41.19
N VAL A 252 -38.22 17.58 -41.63
CA VAL A 252 -37.80 17.81 -43.03
C VAL A 252 -36.75 16.78 -43.44
N ASN A 253 -37.21 15.69 -44.05
CA ASN A 253 -36.34 14.74 -44.74
C ASN A 253 -35.79 15.40 -46.01
N TYR A 254 -34.53 15.84 -46.01
CA TYR A 254 -33.82 16.09 -47.26
C TYR A 254 -33.30 14.76 -47.79
N ALA A 255 -33.85 14.30 -48.92
CA ALA A 255 -33.35 13.13 -49.62
C ALA A 255 -31.99 13.47 -50.25
N LEU A 256 -30.93 12.77 -49.82
CA LEU A 256 -29.64 12.80 -50.49
C LEU A 256 -29.66 11.82 -51.68
N PRO A 257 -29.05 12.18 -52.83
CA PRO A 257 -29.06 11.32 -54.00
C PRO A 257 -28.11 10.13 -53.81
N GLY A 258 -28.64 8.91 -53.85
CA GLY A 258 -27.85 7.72 -54.23
C GLY A 258 -27.46 6.71 -53.15
N LEU A 259 -27.90 6.84 -51.90
CA LEU A 259 -27.64 5.82 -50.87
C LEU A 259 -28.92 5.52 -50.07
N PHE A 260 -29.49 4.35 -50.30
CA PHE A 260 -30.64 3.87 -49.53
C PHE A 260 -30.20 3.58 -48.08
N GLY A 261 -30.63 4.42 -47.14
CA GLY A 261 -30.89 4.01 -45.76
C GLY A 261 -29.74 4.05 -44.74
N ASP A 262 -28.69 4.85 -44.93
CA ASP A 262 -27.62 4.97 -43.93
C ASP A 262 -28.05 5.84 -42.74
N ARG A 263 -28.38 5.13 -41.66
CA ARG A 263 -28.65 5.64 -40.31
C ARG A 263 -27.35 6.17 -39.70
N GLY A 264 -27.45 7.28 -38.98
CA GLY A 264 -26.34 8.06 -38.42
C GLY A 264 -25.17 7.22 -37.90
N TYR A 265 -23.99 7.54 -38.39
CA TYR A 265 -22.74 6.97 -37.90
C TYR A 265 -22.39 7.58 -36.55
N SER A 266 -22.62 6.84 -35.45
CA SER A 266 -22.02 7.15 -34.15
C SER A 266 -20.75 6.31 -33.95
N GLY A 267 -19.61 6.99 -33.78
CA GLY A 267 -18.36 6.37 -33.33
C GLY A 267 -18.38 6.01 -31.85
N ILE A 268 -17.33 5.31 -31.41
CA ILE A 268 -17.15 4.79 -30.05
C ILE A 268 -17.24 5.93 -29.02
N THR A 269 -18.17 5.82 -28.06
CA THR A 269 -18.40 6.80 -26.97
C THR A 269 -17.52 6.58 -25.73
N ARG A 270 -16.73 5.50 -25.70
CA ARG A 270 -15.73 5.23 -24.66
C ARG A 270 -14.30 5.42 -25.18
N PRO A 271 -13.39 6.08 -24.43
CA PRO A 271 -11.98 6.10 -24.77
C PRO A 271 -11.47 4.65 -24.98
N ARG A 272 -10.61 4.43 -25.98
CA ARG A 272 -9.89 3.15 -26.08
C ARG A 272 -9.02 3.01 -24.84
N ASN A 273 -9.24 1.97 -24.03
CA ASN A 273 -8.51 1.72 -22.80
C ASN A 273 -8.09 0.25 -22.65
N MET A 274 -7.25 -0.03 -21.66
CA MET A 274 -6.93 -1.39 -21.21
C MET A 274 -7.30 -1.50 -19.73
N ALA A 275 -7.88 -2.63 -19.33
CA ALA A 275 -8.21 -2.90 -17.94
C ALA A 275 -6.95 -3.36 -17.18
N MET A 276 -6.65 -2.68 -16.08
CA MET A 276 -5.57 -3.00 -15.15
C MET A 276 -6.14 -3.10 -13.74
N LEU A 277 -5.43 -3.78 -12.83
CA LEU A 277 -5.86 -3.93 -11.46
C LEU A 277 -5.66 -2.60 -10.71
N ALA A 278 -6.76 -1.97 -10.28
CA ALA A 278 -6.72 -0.79 -9.43
C ALA A 278 -6.43 -1.19 -7.98
N LEU A 279 -5.43 -0.56 -7.38
CA LEU A 279 -4.94 -0.84 -6.04
C LEU A 279 -4.85 0.45 -5.23
N ILE A 280 -5.13 0.34 -3.93
CA ILE A 280 -4.99 1.43 -2.94
C ILE A 280 -3.91 1.06 -1.92
N LYS A 281 -3.03 2.01 -1.60
CA LYS A 281 -1.97 1.82 -0.60
C LYS A 281 -2.58 1.80 0.80
N CYS A 282 -2.26 0.77 1.59
CA CYS A 282 -2.70 0.68 2.99
C CYS A 282 -1.77 1.37 3.99
#